data_AF-D5SRM3-F1
#
_entry.id   AF-D5SRM3-F1
#
_cell.length_a   1.000
_cell.length_b   1.000
_cell.length_c   1.000
_cell.angle_alpha   90.00
_cell.angle_beta   90.00
_cell.angle_gamma   90.00
#
_symmetry.space_group_name_H-M   'P 1'
#
loop_
_entity.id
_entity.type
_entity.pdbx_description
1 polymer ?
#
loop_
_entity_poly.entity_id
_entity_poly.type
_entity_poly.pdbx_seq_one_letter_code
_entity_poly.pdbx_strand_id
1 'polypeptide(L)'
;MKLLLPIIFAVMTGLFWGTYGPAVGLAREALPGDKSPFKPYLMIGLAYLVWGVIGGAVAMRATGATFTYNGGQATWGFIAGSLGAFGALSLTIAMFSGGMAMPQVVMPIVFGTAVSVSAIVATLTINNVEVNPMLYVGIVGMAICIVIVAYFTPHPKKHGPPPTPAAQVTTPSTSHPA
;
A
#
# COMPACT_ATOMS: atom_id res chain seq x y z
N MET A 1 -14.65 27.78 -4.53
CA MET A 1 -14.94 26.69 -3.55
C MET A 1 -15.20 25.32 -4.17
N LYS A 2 -15.88 25.18 -5.34
CA LYS A 2 -16.17 23.86 -5.96
C LYS A 2 -14.94 22.98 -6.25
N LEU A 3 -13.78 23.57 -6.56
CA LEU A 3 -12.52 22.83 -6.79
C LEU A 3 -11.75 22.47 -5.51
N LEU A 4 -12.06 23.10 -4.38
CA LEU A 4 -11.34 22.87 -3.13
C LEU A 4 -11.69 21.49 -2.54
N LEU A 5 -12.95 21.08 -2.67
CA LEU A 5 -13.44 19.83 -2.11
C LEU A 5 -12.82 18.58 -2.77
N PRO A 6 -12.75 18.46 -4.11
CA PRO A 6 -12.02 17.36 -4.75
C PRO A 6 -10.54 17.31 -4.40
N ILE A 7 -9.89 18.47 -4.27
CA ILE A 7 -8.46 18.55 -3.88
C ILE A 7 -8.27 18.05 -2.46
N ILE A 8 -9.14 18.44 -1.52
CA ILE A 8 -9.09 17.93 -0.14
C ILE A 8 -9.21 16.41 -0.13
N PHE A 9 -10.19 15.85 -0.83
CA PHE A 9 -10.35 14.39 -0.88
C PHE A 9 -9.17 13.69 -1.56
N ALA A 10 -8.58 14.28 -2.60
CA ALA A 10 -7.37 13.74 -3.23
C ALA A 10 -6.17 13.74 -2.28
N VAL A 11 -5.98 14.81 -1.50
CA VAL A 11 -4.94 14.88 -0.47
C VAL A 11 -5.21 13.86 0.64
N MET A 12 -6.47 13.69 1.07
CA MET A 12 -6.86 12.66 2.03
C MET A 12 -6.60 11.25 1.50
N THR A 13 -6.82 10.99 0.21
CA THR A 13 -6.44 9.72 -0.43
C THR A 13 -4.94 9.50 -0.31
N GLY A 14 -4.12 10.53 -0.60
CA GLY A 14 -2.67 10.48 -0.39
C GLY A 14 -2.29 10.19 1.07
N LEU A 15 -3.00 10.77 2.04
CA LEU A 15 -2.76 10.54 3.47
C LEU A 15 -3.05 9.09 3.89
N PHE A 16 -4.20 8.53 3.48
CA PHE A 16 -4.56 7.16 3.82
C PHE A 16 -3.63 6.14 3.17
N TRP A 17 -3.30 6.32 1.89
CA TRP A 17 -2.34 5.45 1.19
C TRP A 17 -0.90 5.64 1.67
N GLY A 18 -0.52 6.84 2.10
CA GLY A 18 0.78 7.12 2.69
C GLY A 18 0.97 6.44 4.05
N THR A 19 -0.07 6.45 4.91
CA THR A 19 -0.04 5.79 6.22
C THR A 19 -0.29 4.28 6.16
N TYR A 20 -0.84 3.77 5.05
CA TYR A 20 -1.03 2.34 4.80
C TYR A 20 0.28 1.53 4.91
N GLY A 21 1.39 2.01 4.34
CA GLY A 21 2.67 1.28 4.38
C GLY A 21 3.19 1.02 5.80
N PRO A 22 3.31 2.05 6.65
CA PRO A 22 3.62 1.89 8.06
C PRO A 22 2.62 0.97 8.80
N ALA A 23 1.31 1.13 8.56
CA ALA A 23 0.29 0.29 9.21
C ALA A 23 0.44 -1.20 8.84
N VAL A 24 0.74 -1.51 7.58
CA VAL A 24 1.07 -2.88 7.14
C VAL A 24 2.34 -3.37 7.80
N GLY A 25 3.36 -2.52 7.94
CA GLY A 25 4.58 -2.82 8.70
C GLY A 25 4.26 -3.26 10.14
N LEU A 26 3.45 -2.48 10.86
CA LEU A 26 3.04 -2.78 12.23
C LEU A 26 2.21 -4.07 12.32
N ALA A 27 1.28 -4.29 11.40
CA ALA A 27 0.48 -5.53 11.36
C ALA A 27 1.35 -6.78 11.18
N ARG A 28 2.52 -6.66 10.53
CA ARG A 28 3.49 -7.74 10.37
C ARG A 28 4.30 -8.00 11.64
N GLU A 29 4.66 -6.96 12.38
CA GLU A 29 5.44 -7.06 13.62
C GLU A 29 4.60 -7.58 14.80
N ALA A 30 3.29 -7.31 14.79
CA ALA A 30 2.35 -7.72 15.84
C ALA A 30 2.09 -9.24 15.93
N LEU A 31 2.64 -10.06 15.02
CA LEU A 31 2.46 -11.51 14.98
C LEU A 31 3.76 -12.27 15.33
N PRO A 32 4.11 -12.42 16.62
CA PRO A 32 5.22 -13.25 17.04
C PRO A 32 4.88 -14.74 16.84
N GLY A 33 5.37 -15.34 15.76
CA GLY A 33 5.36 -16.80 15.55
C GLY A 33 4.92 -17.25 14.16
N ASP A 34 3.93 -16.57 13.55
CA ASP A 34 3.43 -16.89 12.22
C ASP A 34 3.51 -15.66 11.31
N LYS A 35 4.60 -15.58 10.54
CA LYS A 35 4.94 -14.47 9.65
C LYS A 35 4.28 -14.60 8.26
N SER A 36 3.13 -15.26 8.14
CA SER A 36 2.46 -15.40 6.84
C SER A 36 2.05 -14.04 6.25
N PRO A 37 2.45 -13.71 5.00
CA PRO A 37 2.01 -12.51 4.28
C PRO A 37 0.50 -12.38 4.15
N PHE A 38 -0.16 -13.53 4.08
CA PHE A 38 -1.54 -13.60 3.69
C PHE A 38 -2.48 -13.22 4.83
N LYS A 39 -2.00 -13.22 6.09
CA LYS A 39 -2.82 -12.83 7.25
C LYS A 39 -3.17 -11.32 7.24
N PRO A 40 -2.20 -10.38 7.17
CA PRO A 40 -2.53 -8.97 6.95
C PRO A 40 -3.30 -8.74 5.65
N TYR A 41 -2.93 -9.44 4.57
CA TYR A 41 -3.61 -9.32 3.27
C TYR A 41 -5.10 -9.69 3.34
N LEU A 42 -5.45 -10.77 4.05
CA LEU A 42 -6.84 -11.17 4.25
C LEU A 42 -7.63 -10.10 5.01
N MET A 43 -7.04 -9.50 6.05
CA MET A 43 -7.68 -8.42 6.80
C MET A 43 -7.85 -7.15 5.95
N ILE A 44 -6.89 -6.83 5.08
CA ILE A 44 -7.02 -5.75 4.09
C ILE A 44 -8.18 -6.04 3.14
N GLY A 45 -8.29 -7.27 2.62
CA GLY A 45 -9.39 -7.69 1.75
C GLY A 45 -10.76 -7.58 2.44
N LEU A 46 -10.85 -7.99 3.71
CA LEU A 46 -12.07 -7.83 4.51
C LEU A 46 -12.43 -6.36 4.70
N ALA A 47 -11.44 -5.51 5.00
CA ALA A 47 -11.66 -4.07 5.09
C ALA A 47 -12.18 -3.49 3.75
N TYR A 48 -11.65 -3.94 2.61
CA TYR A 48 -12.13 -3.52 1.29
C TYR A 48 -13.56 -3.97 1.02
N LEU A 49 -13.94 -5.17 1.46
CA LEU A 49 -15.33 -5.63 1.37
C LEU A 49 -16.25 -4.73 2.21
N VAL A 50 -15.89 -4.48 3.47
CA VAL A 50 -16.67 -3.63 4.38
C VAL A 50 -16.83 -2.23 3.80
N TRP A 51 -15.72 -1.53 3.52
CA TRP A 51 -15.77 -0.14 3.09
C TRP A 51 -16.22 0.04 1.64
N GLY A 52 -15.84 -0.88 0.75
CA GLY A 52 -16.25 -0.84 -0.65
C GLY A 52 -17.74 -1.12 -0.83
N VAL A 53 -18.26 -2.17 -0.17
CA VAL A 53 -19.68 -2.56 -0.30
C VAL A 53 -20.58 -1.67 0.56
N ILE A 54 -20.30 -1.54 1.85
CA ILE A 54 -21.15 -0.77 2.77
C ILE A 54 -21.04 0.72 2.46
N GLY A 55 -19.82 1.24 2.30
CA GLY A 55 -19.60 2.64 1.97
C GLY A 55 -20.25 3.03 0.63
N GLY A 56 -20.10 2.18 -0.39
CA GLY A 56 -20.77 2.37 -1.68
C GLY A 56 -22.30 2.35 -1.56
N ALA A 57 -22.86 1.38 -0.83
CA ALA A 57 -24.31 1.30 -0.62
C ALA A 57 -24.87 2.50 0.14
N VAL A 58 -24.18 2.96 1.18
CA VAL A 58 -24.55 4.17 1.94
C VAL A 58 -24.48 5.41 1.05
N ALA A 59 -23.42 5.55 0.23
CA ALA A 59 -23.27 6.68 -0.68
C ALA A 59 -24.39 6.72 -1.74
N MET A 60 -24.76 5.57 -2.31
CA MET A 60 -25.89 5.48 -3.24
C MET A 60 -27.21 5.88 -2.58
N ARG A 61 -27.45 5.44 -1.33
CA ARG A 61 -28.63 5.84 -0.56
C ARG A 61 -28.64 7.35 -0.28
N ALA A 62 -27.51 7.91 0.14
CA ALA A 62 -27.38 9.32 0.48
C ALA A 62 -27.52 10.25 -0.75
N THR A 63 -27.17 9.77 -1.93
CA THR A 63 -27.27 10.52 -3.20
C THR A 63 -28.58 10.29 -3.95
N GLY A 64 -29.44 9.38 -3.46
CA GLY A 64 -30.68 9.01 -4.15
C GLY A 64 -30.47 8.17 -5.42
N ALA A 65 -29.27 7.60 -5.61
CA ALA A 65 -28.95 6.79 -6.77
C ALA A 65 -29.70 5.44 -6.73
N THR A 66 -30.12 4.96 -7.91
CA THR A 66 -30.75 3.65 -8.02
C THR A 66 -29.69 2.55 -7.98
N PHE A 67 -30.05 1.38 -7.42
CA PHE A 67 -29.24 0.17 -7.46
C PHE A 67 -29.37 -0.57 -8.80
N THR A 68 -29.87 0.12 -9.82
CA THR A 68 -30.05 -0.44 -11.17
C THR A 68 -28.76 -0.21 -11.95
N TYR A 69 -28.03 -1.28 -12.19
CA TYR A 69 -26.76 -1.21 -12.93
C TYR A 69 -26.99 -1.42 -14.43
N ASN A 70 -26.44 -0.54 -15.26
CA ASN A 70 -26.21 -0.87 -16.67
C ASN A 70 -25.07 -1.91 -16.74
N GLY A 71 -25.16 -2.89 -17.65
CA GLY A 71 -24.14 -3.94 -17.81
C GLY A 71 -22.71 -3.41 -17.88
N GLY A 72 -22.49 -2.26 -18.55
CA GLY A 72 -21.16 -1.64 -18.62
C GLY A 72 -20.65 -1.12 -17.26
N GLN A 73 -21.52 -0.56 -16.41
CA GLN A 73 -21.12 -0.03 -15.10
C GLN A 73 -20.73 -1.17 -14.15
N ALA A 74 -21.48 -2.28 -14.17
CA ALA A 74 -21.19 -3.46 -13.38
C ALA A 74 -19.88 -4.13 -13.84
N THR A 75 -19.69 -4.33 -15.15
CA THR A 75 -18.49 -4.98 -15.68
C THR A 75 -17.23 -4.15 -15.43
N TRP A 76 -17.23 -2.86 -15.77
CA TRP A 76 -16.06 -2.01 -15.54
C TRP A 76 -15.78 -1.76 -14.07
N GLY A 77 -16.83 -1.66 -13.24
CA GLY A 77 -16.68 -1.58 -11.79
C GLY A 77 -16.01 -2.83 -11.22
N PHE A 78 -16.40 -4.02 -11.68
CA PHE A 78 -15.78 -5.28 -11.27
C PHE A 78 -14.33 -5.41 -11.74
N ILE A 79 -14.04 -5.04 -13.00
CA ILE A 79 -12.67 -5.02 -13.53
C ILE A 79 -11.79 -4.06 -12.73
N ALA A 80 -12.27 -2.85 -12.44
CA ALA A 80 -11.54 -1.87 -11.65
C ALA A 80 -11.24 -2.39 -10.23
N GLY A 81 -12.25 -3.00 -9.57
CA GLY A 81 -12.06 -3.64 -8.26
C GLY A 81 -11.04 -4.78 -8.29
N SER A 82 -11.08 -5.60 -9.35
CA SER A 82 -10.13 -6.71 -9.56
C SER A 82 -8.70 -6.20 -9.74
N LEU A 83 -8.50 -5.15 -10.55
CA LEU A 83 -7.18 -4.52 -10.73
C LEU A 83 -6.62 -3.98 -9.41
N GLY A 84 -7.48 -3.37 -8.57
CA GLY A 84 -7.10 -2.93 -7.23
C GLY A 84 -6.68 -4.08 -6.31
N ALA A 85 -7.43 -5.19 -6.31
CA ALA A 85 -7.12 -6.37 -5.50
C ALA A 85 -5.81 -7.03 -5.94
N PHE A 86 -5.58 -7.21 -7.24
CA PHE A 86 -4.31 -7.74 -7.75
C PHE A 86 -3.13 -6.81 -7.47
N GLY A 87 -3.34 -5.49 -7.52
CA GLY A 87 -2.35 -4.50 -7.09
C GLY A 87 -1.95 -4.67 -5.62
N ALA A 88 -2.93 -4.80 -4.72
CA ALA A 88 -2.69 -5.03 -3.30
C ALA A 88 -1.98 -6.38 -3.03
N LEU A 89 -2.31 -7.43 -3.79
CA LEU A 89 -1.62 -8.72 -3.72
C LEU A 89 -0.16 -8.58 -4.15
N SER A 90 0.09 -7.90 -5.28
CA SER A 90 1.44 -7.69 -5.81
C SER A 90 2.31 -6.88 -4.85
N LEU A 91 1.73 -5.83 -4.23
CA LEU A 91 2.37 -5.06 -3.17
C LEU A 91 2.72 -5.94 -1.97
N THR A 92 1.78 -6.79 -1.54
CA THR A 92 2.00 -7.73 -0.45
C THR A 92 3.15 -8.67 -0.79
N ILE A 93 3.18 -9.27 -1.97
CA ILE A 93 4.25 -10.18 -2.38
C ILE A 93 5.60 -9.44 -2.44
N ALA A 94 5.63 -8.22 -3.00
CA ALA A 94 6.85 -7.41 -3.09
C ALA A 94 7.46 -7.07 -1.72
N MET A 95 6.61 -6.85 -0.71
CA MET A 95 7.05 -6.64 0.67
C MET A 95 7.56 -7.92 1.36
N PHE A 96 7.33 -9.09 0.76
CA PHE A 96 7.67 -10.40 1.33
C PHE A 96 8.82 -11.11 0.60
N SER A 97 8.99 -10.90 -0.71
CA SER A 97 10.13 -11.39 -1.46
C SER A 97 11.35 -10.49 -1.25
N GLY A 98 12.28 -10.90 -0.38
CA GLY A 98 13.71 -10.55 -0.35
C GLY A 98 14.18 -9.11 -0.63
N GLY A 99 14.93 -8.51 0.31
CA GLY A 99 15.69 -7.26 0.13
C GLY A 99 14.85 -5.97 0.15
N MET A 100 13.67 -5.99 -0.48
CA MET A 100 12.72 -4.87 -0.60
C MET A 100 11.57 -4.96 0.43
N ALA A 101 11.79 -5.62 1.57
CA ALA A 101 10.76 -5.81 2.60
C ALA A 101 10.37 -4.52 3.34
N MET A 102 10.97 -3.38 2.96
CA MET A 102 10.80 -2.07 3.57
C MET A 102 9.66 -1.32 2.87
N PRO A 103 8.52 -1.07 3.56
CA PRO A 103 7.43 -0.27 3.01
C PRO A 103 7.87 1.06 2.40
N GLN A 104 8.91 1.67 2.98
CA GLN A 104 9.51 2.92 2.56
C GLN A 104 10.03 2.90 1.12
N VAL A 105 10.50 1.74 0.64
CA VAL A 105 11.02 1.57 -0.73
C VAL A 105 9.90 1.17 -1.68
N VAL A 106 9.02 0.28 -1.24
CA VAL A 106 7.94 -0.27 -2.08
C VAL A 106 6.89 0.80 -2.41
N MET A 107 6.52 1.66 -1.45
CA MET A 107 5.43 2.63 -1.65
C MET A 107 5.71 3.65 -2.76
N PRO A 108 6.86 4.34 -2.79
CA PRO A 108 7.17 5.27 -3.89
C PRO A 108 7.16 4.58 -5.25
N ILE A 109 7.69 3.35 -5.35
CA ILE A 109 7.73 2.59 -6.60
C ILE A 109 6.30 2.29 -7.07
N VAL A 110 5.45 1.74 -6.20
CA VAL A 110 4.07 1.36 -6.57
C VAL A 110 3.25 2.58 -6.98
N PHE A 111 3.23 3.64 -6.17
CA PHE A 111 2.39 4.81 -6.49
C PHE A 111 2.95 5.63 -7.64
N GLY A 112 4.26 5.80 -7.72
CA GLY A 112 4.87 6.56 -8.81
C GLY A 112 4.72 5.85 -10.16
N THR A 113 4.84 4.52 -10.19
CA THR A 113 4.58 3.73 -11.41
C THR A 113 3.09 3.74 -11.76
N ALA A 114 2.18 3.64 -10.78
CA ALA A 114 0.74 3.70 -11.03
C ALA A 114 0.31 5.00 -11.72
N VAL A 115 0.82 6.16 -11.27
CA VAL A 115 0.55 7.45 -11.91
C VAL A 115 1.08 7.49 -13.35
N SER A 116 2.29 6.98 -13.56
CA SER A 116 2.92 6.95 -14.89
C SER A 116 2.16 6.04 -15.86
N VAL A 117 1.77 4.84 -15.43
CA VAL A 117 0.99 3.89 -16.23
C VAL A 117 -0.38 4.45 -16.56
N SER A 118 -1.06 5.10 -15.60
CA SER A 118 -2.36 5.74 -15.83
C SER A 118 -2.28 6.81 -16.93
N ALA A 119 -1.24 7.66 -16.90
CA ALA A 119 -1.00 8.67 -17.93
C ALA A 119 -0.76 8.06 -19.32
N ILE A 120 0.01 6.97 -19.39
CA ILE A 120 0.27 6.25 -20.65
C ILE A 120 -1.03 5.63 -21.19
N VAL A 121 -1.78 4.92 -20.35
CA VAL A 121 -3.05 4.28 -20.74
C VAL A 121 -4.05 5.32 -21.22
N ALA A 122 -4.15 6.47 -20.55
CA ALA A 122 -5.01 7.58 -20.98
C ALA A 122 -4.60 8.09 -22.37
N THR A 123 -3.30 8.27 -22.61
CA THR A 123 -2.76 8.68 -23.90
C THR A 123 -3.08 7.69 -25.02
N LEU A 124 -3.05 6.39 -24.73
CA LEU A 124 -3.33 5.34 -25.71
C LEU A 124 -4.82 5.13 -25.97
N THR A 125 -5.69 5.45 -24.99
CA THR A 125 -7.11 5.13 -25.05
C THR A 125 -7.95 6.27 -25.62
N ILE A 126 -7.52 7.53 -25.46
CA ILE A 126 -8.27 8.69 -25.93
C ILE A 126 -7.86 9.01 -27.38
N ASN A 127 -8.79 8.82 -28.33
CA ASN A 127 -8.60 9.22 -29.72
C ASN A 127 -8.57 10.75 -29.86
N ASN A 128 -7.73 11.29 -30.75
CA ASN A 128 -7.57 12.73 -31.04
C ASN A 128 -6.99 13.61 -29.91
N VAL A 129 -6.06 13.09 -29.12
CA VAL A 129 -5.32 13.91 -28.14
C VAL A 129 -3.98 14.35 -28.71
N GLU A 130 -3.74 15.66 -28.74
CA GLU A 130 -2.39 16.20 -28.89
C GLU A 130 -1.62 15.95 -27.58
N VAL A 131 -0.67 15.02 -27.63
CA VAL A 131 0.14 14.69 -26.47
C VAL A 131 1.18 15.78 -26.27
N ASN A 132 1.02 16.58 -25.21
CA ASN A 132 2.02 17.57 -24.84
C ASN A 132 3.33 16.86 -24.42
N PRO A 133 4.49 17.17 -25.04
CA PRO A 133 5.77 16.54 -24.69
C PRO A 133 6.15 16.64 -23.20
N MET A 134 5.63 17.65 -22.50
CA MET A 134 5.82 17.82 -21.05
C MET A 134 5.26 16.65 -20.23
N LEU A 135 4.32 15.87 -20.78
CA LEU A 135 3.83 14.64 -20.15
C LEU A 135 4.96 13.62 -19.96
N TYR A 136 5.77 13.41 -21.00
CA TYR A 136 6.91 12.49 -20.93
C TYR A 136 7.99 13.00 -19.99
N VAL A 137 8.20 14.31 -19.94
CA VAL A 137 9.08 14.94 -18.92
C VAL A 137 8.55 14.65 -17.52
N GLY A 138 7.23 14.75 -17.30
CA GLY A 138 6.60 14.39 -16.03
C GLY A 138 6.80 12.91 -15.66
N ILE A 139 6.68 11.98 -16.61
CA ILE A 139 6.90 10.55 -16.39
C ILE A 139 8.37 10.27 -16.03
N VAL A 140 9.32 10.86 -16.75
CA VAL A 140 10.76 10.73 -16.45
C VAL A 140 11.09 11.37 -15.10
N GLY A 141 10.53 12.54 -14.82
CA GLY A 141 10.64 13.22 -13.52
C GLY A 141 10.11 12.36 -12.37
N MET A 142 8.98 11.69 -12.57
CA MET A 142 8.44 10.74 -11.60
C MET A 142 9.39 9.59 -11.33
N ALA A 143 10.03 9.01 -12.36
CA ALA A 143 11.04 7.97 -12.17
C ALA A 143 12.21 8.45 -11.29
N ILE A 144 12.67 9.69 -11.50
CA ILE A 144 13.71 10.31 -10.66
C ILE A 144 13.22 10.49 -9.22
N CYS A 145 12.02 11.03 -9.03
CA CYS A 145 11.43 11.22 -7.70
C CYS A 145 11.27 9.88 -6.95
N ILE A 146 10.85 8.81 -7.63
CA ILE A 146 10.75 7.46 -7.05
C ILE A 146 12.12 7.04 -6.49
N VAL A 147 13.19 7.16 -7.28
CA VAL A 147 14.54 6.78 -6.87
C VAL A 147 15.00 7.60 -5.66
N ILE A 148 14.83 8.92 -5.71
CA ILE A 148 15.23 9.82 -4.62
C ILE A 148 14.47 9.46 -3.34
N VAL A 149 13.15 9.36 -3.39
CA VAL A 149 12.34 9.06 -2.18
C VAL A 149 12.68 7.67 -1.65
N ALA A 150 12.77 6.67 -2.52
CA ALA A 150 13.12 5.31 -2.11
C ALA A 150 14.52 5.22 -1.48
N TYR A 151 15.50 5.97 -1.98
CA TYR A 151 16.88 5.92 -1.49
C TYR A 151 17.08 6.71 -0.19
N PHE A 152 16.47 7.89 -0.08
CA PHE A 152 16.69 8.80 1.04
C PHE A 152 15.68 8.68 2.18
N THR A 153 14.59 7.91 2.02
CA THR A 153 13.69 7.64 3.15
C THR A 153 14.42 6.80 4.21
N PRO A 154 14.42 7.20 5.50
CA PRO A 154 15.12 6.47 6.55
C PRO A 154 14.65 5.02 6.67
N HIS A 155 15.61 4.10 6.64
CA HIS A 155 15.37 2.68 6.78
C HIS A 155 15.67 2.22 8.21
N PRO A 156 14.79 1.44 8.86
CA PRO A 156 15.11 0.84 10.14
C PRO A 156 16.38 -0.01 9.98
N LYS A 157 17.43 0.29 10.76
CA LYS A 157 18.60 -0.59 10.84
C LYS A 157 18.09 -1.97 11.26
N LYS A 158 18.49 -3.04 10.55
CA LYS A 158 18.30 -4.42 11.05
C LYS A 158 18.76 -4.40 12.51
N HIS A 159 17.84 -4.67 13.45
CA HIS A 159 18.27 -4.94 14.81
C HIS A 159 19.30 -6.06 14.71
N GLY A 160 20.49 -5.80 15.23
CA GLY A 160 21.53 -6.82 15.33
C GLY A 160 20.97 -8.06 16.03
N PRO A 161 21.62 -9.22 15.88
CA PRO A 161 21.18 -10.43 16.56
C PRO A 161 20.93 -10.13 18.05
N PRO A 162 19.88 -10.73 18.65
CA PRO A 162 19.60 -10.55 20.07
C PRO A 162 20.89 -10.75 20.86
N PRO A 163 21.15 -9.94 21.91
CA PRO A 163 22.29 -10.20 22.78
C PRO A 163 22.26 -11.67 23.17
N THR A 164 23.33 -12.40 22.88
CA THR A 164 23.52 -13.76 23.38
C THR A 164 23.19 -13.72 24.87
N PRO A 165 22.23 -14.53 25.38
CA PRO A 165 21.95 -14.58 26.81
C PRO A 165 23.29 -14.79 27.50
N ALA A 166 23.70 -13.81 28.31
CA ALA A 166 24.89 -13.93 29.12
C ALA A 166 24.77 -15.25 29.87
N ALA A 167 25.73 -16.15 29.64
CA ALA A 167 25.79 -17.43 30.32
C ALA A 167 25.56 -17.16 31.80
N GLN A 168 24.49 -17.73 32.35
CA GLN A 168 24.22 -17.67 33.78
C GLN A 168 25.49 -18.15 34.46
N VAL A 169 26.16 -17.24 35.16
CA VAL A 169 27.25 -17.57 36.06
C VAL A 169 26.61 -18.46 37.11
N THR A 170 26.80 -19.77 36.97
CA THR A 170 26.51 -20.75 38.00
C THR A 170 27.33 -20.35 39.21
N THR A 171 26.70 -19.68 40.17
CA THR A 171 27.24 -19.52 41.51
C THR A 171 27.48 -20.93 42.07
N PRO A 172 28.71 -21.27 42.51
CA PRO A 172 28.95 -22.55 43.16
C PRO A 172 28.08 -22.61 44.41
N SER A 173 27.19 -23.59 44.47
CA SER A 173 26.43 -23.93 45.67
C SER A 173 27.42 -24.29 46.76
N THR A 174 27.65 -23.38 47.71
CA THR A 174 28.41 -23.67 48.93
C THR A 174 27.60 -24.67 49.75
N SER A 175 27.97 -25.95 49.66
CA SER A 175 27.57 -26.98 50.61
C SER A 175 28.02 -26.55 52.01
N HIS A 176 27.08 -26.27 52.90
CA HIS A 176 27.34 -26.13 54.32
C HIS A 176 27.36 -27.54 54.94
N PRO A 177 28.46 -27.98 55.58
CA PRO A 177 28.47 -29.21 56.35
C PRO A 177 28.08 -28.96 57.82
N ALA A 178 27.39 -29.98 58.36
CA ALA A 178 26.99 -30.24 59.76
C ALA A 178 25.74 -29.53 60.29
#